data_AF-A0AB35L2N1-F1
#
_entry.id   AF-A0AB35L2N1-F1
#
_cell.length_a   1.000
_cell.length_b   1.000
_cell.length_c   1.000
_cell.angle_alpha   90.00
_cell.angle_beta   90.00
_cell.angle_gamma   90.00
#
_symmetry.space_group_name_H-M   'P 1'
#
loop_
_entity.id
_entity.type
_entity.pdbx_description
1 polymer ?
#
loop_
_entity_poly.entity_id
_entity_poly.type
_entity_poly.pdbx_seq_one_letter_code
_entity_poly.pdbx_strand_id
1 'polypeptide(L)'
;MSRSREKNRVEDHRRLQISTLNKDGVLQEGWRCNWNWLRSGRVISSIGLEMQSRNYLRLHYQLTRHGQSEQLDYQVRITWTPCHLGGERPWFLCPCCGRRVAILYLNRVFACRHCQRLNYASQQASKRDLACDQSWKLRRALGCDLGFLDLPAEFVSRPKGMHRHTFARKISRLQRREDERAVANMGVMLERLGIDLERAQSRLGEC
;
A
#
# COMPACT_ATOMS: atom_id res chain seq x y z
N MET A 1 13.23 8.61 -23.90
CA MET A 1 13.40 8.54 -22.43
C MET A 1 12.14 9.05 -21.74
N SER A 2 11.12 8.22 -21.52
CA SER A 2 9.92 8.62 -20.77
C SER A 2 10.21 8.53 -19.27
N ARG A 3 10.30 9.69 -18.60
CA ARG A 3 10.26 9.76 -17.13
C ARG A 3 8.93 9.14 -16.67
N SER A 4 8.97 7.90 -16.18
CA SER A 4 7.84 7.30 -15.48
C SER A 4 7.63 8.11 -14.21
N ARG A 5 6.57 8.93 -14.20
CA ARG A 5 6.23 9.79 -13.07
C ARG A 5 5.66 8.88 -11.98
N GLU A 6 6.51 8.44 -11.06
CA GLU A 6 6.09 7.67 -9.88
C GLU A 6 4.99 8.47 -9.17
N LYS A 7 3.84 7.83 -8.94
CA LYS A 7 2.69 8.49 -8.32
C LYS A 7 2.83 8.36 -6.80
N ASN A 8 2.29 9.30 -6.05
CA ASN A 8 2.29 9.18 -4.60
C ASN A 8 1.46 7.98 -4.14
N ARG A 9 1.97 7.22 -3.16
CA ARG A 9 1.30 6.02 -2.65
C ARG A 9 0.33 6.37 -1.52
N VAL A 10 -0.76 5.63 -1.47
CA VAL A 10 -1.79 5.79 -0.43
C VAL A 10 -1.23 5.59 0.98
N GLU A 11 -0.27 4.67 1.11
CA GLU A 11 0.38 4.25 2.35
C GLU A 11 1.24 5.35 2.98
N ASP A 12 1.73 6.30 2.17
CA ASP A 12 2.60 7.39 2.61
C ASP A 12 1.81 8.60 3.17
N HIS A 13 0.47 8.54 3.12
CA HIS A 13 -0.40 9.65 3.46
C HIS A 13 -1.19 9.37 4.75
N ARG A 14 -1.28 10.39 5.61
CA ARG A 14 -2.17 10.34 6.78
C ARG A 14 -3.61 10.25 6.29
N ARG A 15 -4.37 9.33 6.87
CA ARG A 15 -5.72 9.00 6.43
C ARG A 15 -6.73 9.16 7.55
N LEU A 16 -7.91 9.67 7.20
CA LEU A 16 -9.08 9.73 8.06
C LEU A 16 -10.11 8.73 7.53
N GLN A 17 -10.49 7.76 8.36
CA GLN A 17 -11.42 6.70 7.97
C GLN A 17 -12.72 6.82 8.77
N ILE A 18 -13.84 7.04 8.08
CA ILE A 18 -15.12 7.32 8.76
C ILE A 18 -15.65 6.12 9.54
N SER A 19 -15.35 4.90 9.09
CA SER A 19 -15.73 3.69 9.80
C SER A 19 -15.05 3.56 11.16
N THR A 20 -13.82 4.05 11.28
CA THR A 20 -13.09 4.05 12.56
C THR A 20 -13.69 5.09 13.48
N LEU A 21 -13.92 6.31 12.96
CA LEU A 21 -14.62 7.36 13.70
C LEU A 21 -15.99 6.89 14.23
N ASN A 22 -16.77 6.19 13.39
CA ASN A 22 -18.07 5.66 13.79
C ASN A 22 -17.96 4.60 14.89
N LYS A 23 -16.97 3.70 14.80
CA LYS A 23 -16.73 2.66 15.80
C LYS A 23 -16.29 3.24 17.14
N ASP A 24 -15.51 4.31 17.10
CA ASP A 24 -15.03 5.01 18.30
C ASP A 24 -16.09 5.97 18.88
N GLY A 25 -17.31 5.98 18.32
CA GLY A 25 -18.43 6.77 18.82
C GLY A 25 -18.32 8.28 18.58
N VAL A 26 -17.35 8.74 17.80
CA VAL A 26 -17.05 10.18 17.67
C VAL A 26 -17.96 10.92 16.69
N LEU A 27 -18.88 10.23 16.02
CA LEU A 27 -19.84 10.82 15.08
C LEU A 27 -21.13 11.29 15.78
N GLN A 28 -21.01 11.79 17.01
CA GLN A 28 -22.10 12.38 17.79
C GLN A 28 -22.01 13.90 17.74
N GLU A 29 -23.15 14.58 17.67
CA GLU A 29 -23.18 16.04 17.63
C GLU A 29 -22.57 16.65 18.90
N GLY A 30 -21.77 17.71 18.73
CA GLY A 30 -21.03 18.35 19.81
C GLY A 30 -19.73 17.63 20.20
N TRP A 31 -19.46 16.44 19.64
CA TRP A 31 -18.24 15.71 19.95
C TRP A 31 -17.00 16.44 19.40
N ARG A 32 -15.97 16.57 20.24
CA ARG A 32 -14.69 17.19 19.90
C ARG A 32 -13.55 16.30 20.34
N CYS A 33 -12.61 16.01 19.44
CA CYS A 33 -11.43 15.22 19.79
C CYS A 33 -10.22 15.56 18.93
N ASN A 34 -9.03 15.23 19.44
CA ASN A 34 -7.82 15.20 18.63
C ASN A 34 -7.64 13.80 18.06
N TRP A 35 -7.56 13.71 16.73
CA TRP A 35 -7.27 12.48 16.03
C TRP A 35 -5.76 12.34 15.81
N ASN A 36 -5.18 11.30 16.39
CA ASN A 36 -3.74 11.10 16.46
C ASN A 36 -3.29 9.98 15.52
N TRP A 37 -2.18 10.19 14.80
CA TRP A 37 -1.47 9.10 14.12
C TRP A 37 -0.22 8.73 14.90
N LEU A 38 -0.07 7.43 15.19
CA LEU A 38 1.01 6.87 16.00
C LEU A 38 2.02 6.10 15.12
N ARG A 39 3.33 6.25 15.38
CA ARG A 39 4.39 5.30 14.96
C ARG A 39 5.04 4.75 16.21
N SER A 40 5.13 3.44 16.35
CA SER A 40 5.90 2.81 17.44
C SER A 40 5.55 3.39 18.83
N GLY A 41 4.26 3.66 19.07
CA GLY A 41 3.76 4.24 20.33
C GLY A 41 3.89 5.76 20.48
N ARG A 42 4.55 6.47 19.55
CA ARG A 42 4.70 7.94 19.59
C ARG A 42 3.75 8.63 18.62
N VAL A 43 3.11 9.72 19.06
CA VAL A 43 2.25 10.55 18.20
C VAL A 43 3.13 11.31 17.21
N ILE A 44 2.88 11.11 15.91
CA ILE A 44 3.63 11.75 14.82
C ILE A 44 2.93 13.03 14.33
N SER A 45 1.61 13.08 14.42
CA SER A 45 0.85 14.35 14.46
C SER A 45 -0.57 14.05 14.88
N SER A 46 -1.28 15.13 15.18
CA SER A 46 -2.70 15.17 15.44
C SER A 46 -3.40 16.10 14.44
N ILE A 47 -4.71 15.94 14.32
CA ILE A 47 -5.61 16.98 13.84
C ILE A 47 -6.78 17.11 14.82
N GLY A 48 -7.39 18.28 14.88
CA GLY A 48 -8.62 18.46 15.63
C GLY A 48 -9.84 18.11 14.78
N LEU A 49 -10.77 17.38 15.38
CA LEU A 49 -12.05 16.97 14.83
C LEU A 49 -13.18 17.54 15.71
N GLU A 50 -14.19 18.11 15.07
CA GLU A 50 -15.40 18.58 15.76
C GLU A 50 -16.64 18.22 14.94
N MET A 51 -17.54 17.44 15.52
CA MET A 51 -18.84 17.17 14.93
C MET A 51 -19.79 18.32 15.23
N GLN A 52 -19.94 19.22 14.26
CA GLN A 52 -20.82 20.38 14.39
C GLN A 52 -22.30 20.02 14.21
N SER A 53 -22.59 18.95 13.48
CA SER A 53 -23.91 18.34 13.38
C SER A 53 -23.77 16.93 12.81
N ARG A 54 -24.87 16.16 12.75
CA ARG A 54 -24.91 14.81 12.14
C ARG A 54 -24.24 14.71 10.76
N ASN A 55 -24.27 15.80 9.97
CA ASN A 55 -23.82 15.80 8.58
C ASN A 55 -22.57 16.65 8.34
N TYR A 56 -22.00 17.30 9.36
CA TYR A 56 -20.86 18.20 9.19
C TYR A 56 -19.79 17.94 10.24
N LEU A 57 -18.63 17.49 9.77
CA LEU A 57 -17.41 17.32 10.55
C LEU A 57 -16.45 18.47 10.22
N ARG A 58 -16.13 19.30 11.19
CA ARG A 58 -15.08 20.32 11.08
C ARG A 58 -13.71 19.70 11.34
N LEU A 59 -12.77 20.01 10.46
CA LEU A 59 -11.36 19.65 10.58
C LEU A 59 -10.57 20.92 10.84
N HIS A 60 -9.74 20.93 11.87
CA HIS A 60 -8.82 22.05 12.14
C HIS A 60 -7.42 21.53 12.46
N TYR A 61 -6.40 22.03 11.77
CA TYR A 61 -5.03 21.60 11.93
C TYR A 61 -4.03 22.59 11.34
N GLN A 62 -2.77 22.45 11.74
CA GLN A 62 -1.65 23.21 11.22
C GLN A 62 -0.77 22.30 10.37
N LEU A 63 -0.41 22.76 9.18
CA LEU A 63 0.47 22.06 8.26
C LEU A 63 1.72 22.90 7.99
N THR A 64 2.89 22.34 8.25
CA THR A 64 4.18 22.98 7.93
C THR A 64 4.74 22.38 6.64
N ARG A 65 4.98 23.22 5.63
CA ARG A 65 5.55 22.84 4.34
C ARG A 65 6.62 23.84 3.93
N HIS A 66 7.83 23.37 3.61
CA HIS A 66 8.96 24.23 3.22
C HIS A 66 9.25 25.39 4.19
N GLY A 67 9.13 25.14 5.50
CA GLY A 67 9.34 26.16 6.54
C GLY A 67 8.17 27.13 6.74
N GLN A 68 7.14 27.09 5.89
CA GLN A 68 5.92 27.88 6.06
C GLN A 68 4.85 27.06 6.76
N SER A 69 4.18 27.68 7.73
CA SER A 69 3.08 27.07 8.45
C SER A 69 1.75 27.65 7.98
N GLU A 70 0.82 26.79 7.61
CA GLU A 70 -0.54 27.14 7.22
C GLU A 70 -1.52 26.54 8.23
N GLN A 71 -2.46 27.35 8.72
CA GLN A 71 -3.61 26.86 9.49
C GLN A 71 -4.76 26.57 8.54
N LEU A 72 -5.35 25.37 8.65
CA LEU A 72 -6.51 24.97 7.88
C LEU A 72 -7.67 24.67 8.82
N ASP A 73 -8.83 25.24 8.50
CA ASP A 73 -10.07 25.05 9.24
C ASP A 73 -11.24 25.03 8.25
N TYR A 74 -11.89 23.87 8.11
CA TYR A 74 -12.99 23.71 7.16
C TYR A 74 -13.88 22.52 7.50
N GLN A 75 -15.08 22.51 6.91
CA GLN A 75 -16.07 21.45 7.07
C GLN A 75 -15.95 20.37 6.00
N VAL A 76 -16.21 19.14 6.41
CA VAL A 76 -16.40 17.96 5.55
C VAL A 76 -17.81 17.42 5.77
N ARG A 77 -18.56 17.26 4.68
CA ARG A 77 -19.91 16.70 4.72
C ARG A 77 -19.89 15.19 4.95
N ILE A 78 -20.84 14.71 5.74
CA ILE A 78 -21.12 13.30 5.98
C ILE A 78 -22.50 12.97 5.41
N THR A 79 -22.62 11.79 4.80
CA THR A 79 -23.88 11.22 4.32
C THR A 79 -24.04 9.81 4.88
N TRP A 80 -25.28 9.39 5.08
CA TRP A 80 -25.63 8.15 5.74
C TRP A 80 -26.38 7.25 4.76
N THR A 81 -26.09 5.95 4.80
CA THR A 81 -26.81 4.95 4.01
C THR A 81 -27.43 3.93 4.96
N PRO A 82 -28.75 3.70 4.93
CA PRO A 82 -29.39 2.68 5.74
C PRO A 82 -28.80 1.29 5.45
N CYS A 83 -28.66 0.46 6.48
CA CYS A 83 -28.17 -0.90 6.37
C CYS A 83 -29.32 -1.90 6.49
N HIS A 84 -29.31 -2.97 5.68
CA HIS A 84 -30.36 -4.00 5.67
C HIS A 84 -30.53 -4.71 7.02
N LEU A 85 -29.45 -4.86 7.79
CA LEU A 85 -29.45 -5.51 9.11
C LEU A 85 -29.61 -4.50 10.27
N GLY A 86 -30.09 -3.29 9.98
CA GLY A 86 -30.25 -2.20 10.95
C GLY A 86 -29.05 -1.24 11.01
N GLY A 87 -29.32 -0.03 11.50
CA GLY A 87 -28.34 1.04 11.62
C GLY A 87 -28.03 1.75 10.29
N GLU A 88 -27.02 2.62 10.33
CA GLU A 88 -26.61 3.42 9.19
C GLU A 88 -25.10 3.36 8.97
N ARG A 89 -24.70 3.38 7.70
CA ARG A 89 -23.31 3.46 7.29
C ARG A 89 -22.95 4.90 6.92
N PRO A 90 -22.05 5.56 7.67
CA PRO A 90 -21.58 6.90 7.34
C PRO A 90 -20.56 6.86 6.20
N TRP A 91 -20.56 7.95 5.42
CA TRP A 91 -19.60 8.22 4.36
C TRP A 91 -19.21 9.69 4.33
N PHE A 92 -17.95 9.98 4.01
CA PHE A 92 -17.56 11.35 3.68
C PHE A 92 -18.03 11.70 2.28
N LEU A 93 -18.37 12.98 2.06
CA LEU A 93 -18.35 13.60 0.75
C LEU A 93 -17.00 14.29 0.56
N CYS A 94 -16.26 13.90 -0.48
CA CYS A 94 -14.97 14.49 -0.76
C CYS A 94 -15.11 16.01 -1.00
N PRO A 95 -14.40 16.88 -0.26
CA PRO A 95 -14.53 18.33 -0.43
C PRO A 95 -14.22 18.82 -1.85
N CYS A 96 -13.33 18.15 -2.58
CA CYS A 96 -12.93 18.55 -3.93
C CYS A 96 -13.87 18.07 -5.06
N CYS A 97 -14.61 16.97 -4.88
CA CYS A 97 -15.35 16.36 -5.99
C CYS A 97 -16.74 15.82 -5.62
N GLY A 98 -17.18 15.99 -4.38
CA GLY A 98 -18.49 15.55 -3.90
C GLY A 98 -18.70 14.03 -3.82
N ARG A 99 -17.74 13.21 -4.28
CA ARG A 99 -17.89 11.74 -4.26
C ARG A 99 -18.01 11.21 -2.83
N ARG A 100 -18.91 10.24 -2.66
CA ARG A 100 -19.05 9.43 -1.44
C ARG A 100 -17.84 8.51 -1.28
N VAL A 101 -17.10 8.66 -0.18
CA VAL A 101 -15.88 7.88 0.11
C VAL A 101 -15.78 7.50 1.58
N ALA A 102 -15.18 6.35 1.88
CA ALA A 102 -14.94 5.91 3.26
C ALA A 102 -13.68 6.53 3.88
N ILE A 103 -12.76 7.00 3.04
CA ILE A 103 -11.42 7.45 3.44
C ILE A 103 -11.08 8.77 2.74
N LEU A 104 -10.60 9.73 3.53
CA LEU A 104 -9.93 10.94 3.05
C LEU A 104 -8.45 10.88 3.38
N TYR A 105 -7.62 11.40 2.48
CA TYR A 105 -6.16 11.42 2.61
C TYR A 105 -5.68 12.86 2.74
N LEU A 106 -4.85 13.09 3.74
CA LEU A 106 -4.22 14.38 4.01
C LEU A 106 -3.04 14.59 3.07
N ASN A 107 -3.09 15.70 2.32
CA ASN A 107 -1.94 16.33 1.68
C ASN A 107 -1.88 17.78 2.19
N ARG A 108 -2.27 18.78 1.38
CA ARG A 108 -2.61 20.12 1.90
C ARG A 108 -4.00 20.14 2.53
N VAL A 109 -4.98 19.56 1.84
CA VAL A 109 -6.36 19.35 2.32
C VAL A 109 -6.70 17.86 2.31
N PHE A 110 -7.65 17.46 3.16
CA PHE A 110 -8.25 16.13 3.12
C PHE A 110 -9.12 15.96 1.88
N ALA A 111 -8.73 15.05 0.99
CA ALA A 111 -9.49 14.73 -0.20
C ALA A 111 -9.43 13.23 -0.54
N CYS A 112 -10.28 12.78 -1.45
CA CYS A 112 -10.29 11.38 -1.86
C CYS A 112 -9.04 11.02 -2.69
N ARG A 113 -8.76 9.70 -2.78
CA ARG A 113 -7.64 9.17 -3.57
C ARG A 113 -7.62 9.66 -5.02
N HIS A 114 -8.78 9.85 -5.63
CA HIS A 114 -8.89 10.27 -7.03
C HIS A 114 -8.47 11.72 -7.22
N CYS A 115 -8.87 12.61 -6.30
CA CYS A 115 -8.48 14.02 -6.33
C CYS A 115 -7.00 14.21 -6.04
N GLN A 116 -6.47 13.44 -5.10
CA GLN A 116 -5.04 13.46 -4.75
C GLN A 116 -4.18 12.63 -5.72
N ARG A 117 -4.77 12.02 -6.76
CA ARG A 117 -4.10 11.15 -7.74
C ARG A 117 -3.23 10.05 -7.10
N LEU A 118 -3.68 9.53 -5.96
CA LEU A 118 -2.99 8.48 -5.21
C LEU A 118 -3.26 7.12 -5.85
N ASN A 119 -2.21 6.35 -6.05
CA ASN A 119 -2.29 4.96 -6.45
C ASN A 119 -1.91 4.06 -5.26
N TYR A 120 -2.45 2.85 -5.22
CA TYR A 120 -1.94 1.85 -4.27
C TYR A 120 -0.50 1.49 -4.61
N ALA A 121 0.34 1.20 -3.62
CA ALA A 121 1.70 0.71 -3.86
C ALA A 121 1.72 -0.50 -4.80
N SER A 122 0.73 -1.40 -4.67
CA SER A 122 0.56 -2.57 -5.54
C SER A 122 0.27 -2.24 -7.01
N GLN A 123 -0.28 -1.06 -7.30
CA GLN A 123 -0.54 -0.58 -8.67
C GLN A 123 0.69 0.10 -9.30
N GLN A 124 1.73 0.36 -8.51
CA GLN A 124 2.99 0.97 -8.95
C GLN A 124 4.16 -0.01 -8.91
N ALA A 125 4.02 -1.09 -8.13
CA ALA A 125 4.98 -2.17 -8.11
C ALA A 125 5.12 -2.76 -9.51
N SER A 126 6.34 -2.77 -10.04
CA SER A 126 6.63 -3.45 -11.30
C SER A 126 6.36 -4.94 -11.16
N LYS A 127 6.20 -5.67 -12.28
CA LYS A 127 6.10 -7.15 -12.26
C LYS A 127 7.26 -7.77 -11.46
N ARG A 128 8.44 -7.16 -11.54
CA ARG A 128 9.66 -7.56 -10.82
C ARG A 128 9.54 -7.33 -9.31
N ASP A 129 9.03 -6.19 -8.88
CA ASP A 129 8.83 -5.87 -7.46
C ASP A 129 7.77 -6.78 -6.82
N LEU A 130 6.64 -6.99 -7.52
CA LEU A 130 5.59 -7.90 -7.08
C LEU A 130 6.11 -9.33 -6.94
N ALA A 131 6.93 -9.80 -7.87
CA ALA A 131 7.54 -11.13 -7.80
C ALA A 131 8.51 -11.23 -6.61
N CYS A 132 9.31 -10.20 -6.36
CA CYS A 132 10.21 -10.12 -5.20
C CYS A 132 9.42 -10.17 -3.87
N ASP A 133 8.38 -9.35 -3.72
CA ASP A 133 7.52 -9.34 -2.53
C ASP A 133 6.85 -10.69 -2.28
N GLN A 134 6.40 -11.35 -3.35
CA GLN A 134 5.78 -12.67 -3.27
C GLN A 134 6.78 -13.74 -2.84
N SER A 135 8.02 -13.70 -3.32
CA SER A 135 9.11 -14.58 -2.85
C SER A 135 9.39 -14.37 -1.36
N TRP A 136 9.54 -13.11 -0.92
CA TRP A 136 9.73 -12.79 0.51
C TRP A 136 8.57 -13.21 1.40
N LYS A 137 7.33 -13.10 0.93
CA LYS A 137 6.16 -13.62 1.66
C LYS A 137 6.21 -15.15 1.81
N LEU A 138 6.63 -15.87 0.77
CA LEU A 138 6.77 -17.33 0.81
C LEU A 138 7.90 -17.75 1.75
N ARG A 139 9.07 -17.10 1.69
CA ARG A 139 10.22 -17.34 2.56
C ARG A 139 9.88 -17.13 4.04
N ARG A 140 9.27 -15.99 4.39
CA ARG A 140 8.77 -15.75 5.77
C ARG A 140 7.74 -16.79 6.20
N ALA A 141 6.83 -17.19 5.31
CA ALA A 141 5.85 -18.24 5.60
C ALA A 141 6.47 -19.64 5.72
N LEU A 142 7.75 -19.81 5.35
CA LEU A 142 8.60 -20.98 5.56
C LEU A 142 9.60 -20.77 6.71
N GLY A 143 9.46 -19.70 7.51
CA GLY A 143 10.37 -19.39 8.61
C GLY A 143 11.80 -19.05 8.17
N CYS A 144 11.98 -18.62 6.92
CA CYS A 144 13.26 -18.23 6.36
C CYS A 144 13.29 -16.71 6.12
N ASP A 145 14.23 -16.03 6.77
CA ASP A 145 14.45 -14.58 6.60
C ASP A 145 15.62 -14.27 5.65
N LEU A 146 16.26 -15.30 5.09
CA LEU A 146 17.35 -15.18 4.13
C LEU A 146 16.82 -14.96 2.70
N GLY A 147 17.55 -14.20 1.90
CA GLY A 147 17.21 -13.91 0.51
C GLY A 147 17.53 -15.05 -0.45
N PHE A 148 17.08 -14.91 -1.70
CA PHE A 148 17.38 -15.88 -2.76
C PHE A 148 18.88 -16.08 -3.00
N LEU A 149 19.68 -15.01 -2.91
CA LEU A 149 21.13 -15.09 -3.11
C LEU A 149 21.85 -15.76 -1.94
N ASP A 150 21.26 -15.71 -0.73
CA ASP A 150 21.90 -16.23 0.48
C ASP A 150 21.55 -17.70 0.72
N LEU A 151 20.29 -18.07 0.46
CA LEU A 151 19.81 -19.44 0.65
C LEU A 151 18.83 -19.80 -0.46
N PRO A 152 19.24 -20.55 -1.49
CA PRO A 152 18.36 -21.05 -2.54
C PRO A 152 17.14 -21.81 -2.00
N ALA A 153 16.00 -21.77 -2.70
CA ALA A 153 14.76 -22.41 -2.25
C ALA A 153 14.89 -23.90 -1.92
N GLU A 154 15.77 -24.62 -2.62
CA GLU A 154 16.06 -26.05 -2.41
C GLU A 154 16.63 -26.35 -1.02
N PHE A 155 17.30 -25.40 -0.38
CA PHE A 155 17.90 -25.57 0.94
C PHE A 155 17.01 -25.07 2.09
N VAL A 156 15.84 -24.51 1.79
CA VAL A 156 14.91 -24.05 2.82
C VAL A 156 14.29 -25.25 3.52
N SER A 157 14.52 -25.36 4.84
CA SER A 157 14.02 -26.46 5.65
C SER A 157 12.54 -26.29 6.04
N ARG A 158 11.84 -27.42 6.24
CA ARG A 158 10.43 -27.41 6.64
C ARG A 158 10.25 -26.93 8.08
N PRO A 159 9.40 -25.90 8.33
CA PRO A 159 9.08 -25.48 9.68
C PRO A 159 8.34 -26.56 10.49
N LYS A 160 8.59 -26.57 11.80
CA LYS A 160 7.84 -27.39 12.75
C LYS A 160 6.34 -27.05 12.65
N GLY A 161 5.48 -28.07 12.65
CA GLY A 161 4.02 -27.92 12.51
C GLY A 161 3.50 -27.74 11.09
N MET A 162 4.35 -27.58 10.07
CA MET A 162 3.88 -27.47 8.68
C MET A 162 3.66 -28.85 8.04
N HIS A 163 2.46 -29.10 7.51
CA HIS A 163 2.15 -30.34 6.78
C HIS A 163 3.05 -30.50 5.54
N ARG A 164 3.52 -31.73 5.27
CA ARG A 164 4.48 -32.03 4.18
C ARG A 164 4.00 -31.54 2.82
N HIS A 165 2.73 -31.79 2.49
CA HIS A 165 2.15 -31.35 1.21
C HIS A 165 2.12 -29.81 1.07
N THR A 166 1.81 -29.10 2.17
CA THR A 166 1.81 -27.63 2.18
C THR A 166 3.21 -27.07 2.01
N PHE A 167 4.20 -27.69 2.65
CA PHE A 167 5.60 -27.33 2.51
C PHE A 167 6.08 -27.54 1.07
N ALA A 168 5.90 -28.74 0.50
CA ALA A 168 6.30 -29.04 -0.87
C ALA A 168 5.70 -28.04 -1.87
N ARG A 169 4.39 -27.77 -1.77
CA ARG A 169 3.71 -26.78 -2.62
C ARG A 169 4.33 -25.37 -2.50
N LYS A 170 4.71 -24.95 -1.29
CA LYS A 170 5.34 -23.64 -1.06
C LYS A 170 6.75 -23.58 -1.64
N ILE A 171 7.54 -24.64 -1.50
CA ILE A 171 8.90 -24.76 -2.05
C ILE A 171 8.88 -24.75 -3.58
N SER A 172 8.04 -25.57 -4.23
CA SER A 172 7.93 -25.57 -5.70
C SER A 172 7.50 -24.21 -6.24
N ARG A 173 6.61 -23.50 -5.52
CA ARG A 173 6.22 -22.13 -5.90
C ARG A 173 7.36 -21.13 -5.72
N LEU A 174 8.22 -21.32 -4.72
CA LEU A 174 9.37 -20.45 -4.48
C LEU A 174 10.45 -20.69 -5.54
N GLN A 175 10.80 -21.95 -5.82
CA GLN A 175 11.75 -22.35 -6.86
C GLN A 175 11.38 -21.76 -8.22
N ARG A 176 10.13 -21.99 -8.68
CA ARG A 176 9.65 -21.45 -9.96
C ARG A 176 9.85 -19.93 -10.09
N ARG A 177 9.63 -19.18 -9.01
CA ARG A 177 9.79 -17.72 -9.02
C ARG A 177 11.24 -17.28 -9.07
N GLU A 178 12.11 -18.05 -8.41
CA GLU A 178 13.54 -17.84 -8.39
C GLU A 178 14.14 -18.14 -9.77
N ASP A 179 13.71 -19.23 -10.41
CA ASP A 179 14.08 -19.59 -11.78
C ASP A 179 13.61 -18.54 -12.79
N GLU A 180 12.33 -18.15 -12.74
CA GLU A 180 11.77 -17.09 -13.60
C GLU A 180 12.57 -15.78 -13.46
N ARG A 181 13.03 -15.45 -12.24
CA ARG A 181 13.86 -14.27 -11.96
C ARG A 181 15.30 -14.45 -12.45
N ALA A 182 15.89 -15.63 -12.29
CA ALA A 182 17.23 -15.95 -12.76
C ALA A 182 17.31 -15.85 -14.28
N VAL A 183 16.35 -16.44 -15.00
CA VAL A 183 16.23 -16.33 -16.46
C VAL A 183 16.04 -14.88 -16.90
N ALA A 184 15.14 -14.13 -16.27
CA ALA A 184 14.94 -12.72 -16.59
C ALA A 184 16.19 -11.86 -16.34
N ASN A 185 16.94 -12.13 -15.27
CA ASN A 185 18.19 -11.44 -14.98
C ASN A 185 19.30 -11.82 -15.97
N MET A 186 19.38 -13.08 -16.34
CA MET A 186 20.34 -13.59 -17.32
C MET A 186 20.09 -12.97 -18.69
N GLY A 187 18.83 -12.88 -19.14
CA GLY A 187 18.48 -12.18 -20.38
C GLY A 187 18.95 -10.72 -20.39
N VAL A 188 18.67 -9.96 -19.32
CA VAL A 188 19.15 -8.56 -19.18
C VAL A 188 20.68 -8.48 -19.14
N MET A 189 21.36 -9.46 -18.55
CA MET A 189 22.82 -9.50 -18.50
C MET A 189 23.43 -9.80 -19.87
N LEU A 190 22.87 -10.75 -20.61
CA LEU A 190 23.31 -11.11 -21.97
C LEU A 190 23.10 -9.94 -22.95
N GLU A 191 21.96 -9.25 -22.89
CA GLU A 191 21.70 -8.03 -23.65
C GLU A 191 22.75 -6.94 -23.37
N ARG A 192 23.11 -6.73 -22.09
CA ARG A 192 24.14 -5.75 -21.69
C ARG A 192 25.54 -6.10 -22.18
N LEU A 193 25.85 -7.38 -22.26
CA LEU A 193 27.12 -7.88 -22.76
C LEU A 193 27.16 -7.93 -24.30
N GLY A 194 26.06 -7.58 -24.99
CA GLY A 194 25.96 -7.65 -26.44
C GLY A 194 26.04 -9.07 -26.99
N ILE A 195 25.73 -10.07 -26.16
CA ILE A 195 25.75 -11.49 -26.55
C ILE A 195 24.38 -11.83 -27.11
N ASP A 196 24.31 -11.89 -28.44
CA ASP A 196 23.13 -12.32 -29.18
C ASP A 196 23.10 -13.86 -29.22
N LEU A 197 22.20 -14.47 -28.43
CA LEU A 197 22.12 -15.94 -28.29
C LEU A 197 21.87 -16.65 -29.65
N GLU A 198 21.25 -15.97 -30.61
CA GLU A 198 21.01 -16.48 -31.97
C GLU A 198 22.34 -16.67 -32.74
N ARG A 199 23.35 -15.83 -32.49
CA ARG A 199 24.70 -15.95 -33.08
C ARG A 199 25.58 -17.00 -32.42
N ALA A 200 25.33 -17.33 -31.15
CA ALA A 200 26.07 -18.37 -30.43
C ALA A 200 25.59 -19.77 -30.82
N GLN A 201 24.28 -19.94 -31.08
CA GLN A 201 23.71 -21.21 -31.51
C GLN A 201 24.09 -21.59 -32.95
N SER A 202 24.19 -20.61 -33.86
CA SER A 202 24.65 -20.85 -35.24
C SER A 202 26.10 -21.33 -35.33
N ARG A 203 26.97 -20.93 -34.39
CA ARG A 203 28.39 -21.36 -34.35
C ARG A 203 28.61 -22.74 -33.74
N LEU A 204 27.66 -23.26 -32.96
CA LEU A 204 27.75 -24.59 -32.35
C LEU A 204 27.13 -25.70 -33.22
N GLY A 205 26.38 -25.33 -34.26
CA GLY A 205 25.79 -26.26 -35.24
C GLY A 205 26.63 -26.51 -36.49
N GLU A 206 27.80 -25.89 -36.62
CA GLU A 206 28.71 -26.01 -37.77
C GLU A 206 30.01 -26.80 -37.47
N CYS A 207 30.09 -27.49 -36.31
CA CYS A 207 31.18 -28.41 -35.98
C CYS A 207 30.75 -29.88 -36.09
#